data_AF-A0A835P512-F1
#
_entry.id   AF-A0A835P512-F1
#
_cell.length_a   1.000
_cell.length_b   1.000
_cell.length_c   1.000
_cell.angle_alpha   90.00
_cell.angle_beta   90.00
_cell.angle_gamma   90.00
#
_symmetry.space_group_name_H-M   'P 1'
#
loop_
_entity.id
_entity.type
_entity.pdbx_description
1 polymer ?
#
loop_
_entity_poly.entity_id
_entity_poly.type
_entity_poly.pdbx_seq_one_letter_code
_entity_poly.pdbx_strand_id
1 'polypeptide(L)'
;MDEVEEILLNSLKRSGVSLPVGVSSIKDFSPDALVSICSQSLCLILNCAASSFPTSLPDSTAYRFKICSDVALAIKSLGYREELSFHQFLYPSDEQVLKLVRFLVERLSEESSRGISVEKYNSAESITGTTEALAKFCEGQLSETSNLDGDLGSNKSLGNIREETIHDLSQRIKNCADEQDNNPSLRLDNVNELRNEIKDLEGQEKLLMNEMHDKALTLQKLQDEHEICKAALDLVMNDKKSMELHIEETDAKVKSKQQRIIELETKSNVAEHSTKQLKDHDLLARLKEIKEAHRLVLLMELRKQPKLPSRNSYIKRITEISKNSRKLDTDIQQILKETRQLQLESNTIQERLHRTYAMVNELVFREAKRKDVGKKAYGLLTRVQDSFGQISDTILATDRARREAAEWEAKLASLSSRSFDITKLQADLDYINKENELLEQLCHDSYGRKPN
;
A
#
# COMPACT_ATOMS: atom_id res chain seq x y z
N MET A 1 -8.80 -12.46 16.16
CA MET A 1 -9.41 -11.12 16.07
C MET A 1 -10.75 -11.35 15.42
N ASP A 2 -11.85 -10.93 16.03
CA ASP A 2 -13.17 -11.18 15.47
C ASP A 2 -13.33 -10.28 14.24
N GLU A 3 -13.55 -10.84 13.04
CA GLU A 3 -13.58 -10.12 11.75
C GLU A 3 -14.52 -8.90 11.78
N VAL A 4 -15.58 -8.97 12.60
CA VAL A 4 -16.54 -7.88 12.82
C VAL A 4 -15.90 -6.67 13.49
N GLU A 5 -15.01 -6.86 14.46
CA GLU A 5 -14.34 -5.77 15.18
C GLU A 5 -13.39 -5.01 14.25
N GLU A 6 -12.63 -5.73 13.43
CA GLU A 6 -11.70 -5.13 12.48
C GLU A 6 -12.42 -4.28 11.43
N ILE A 7 -13.57 -4.78 10.94
CA ILE A 7 -14.44 -4.03 10.01
C ILE A 7 -14.96 -2.74 10.67
N LEU A 8 -15.41 -2.79 11.93
CA LEU A 8 -15.90 -1.61 12.64
C LEU A 8 -14.80 -0.56 12.87
N LEU A 9 -13.60 -0.99 13.28
CA LEU A 9 -12.47 -0.08 13.52
C LEU A 9 -11.98 0.57 12.22
N ASN A 10 -11.91 -0.20 11.13
CA ASN A 10 -11.58 0.34 9.81
C ASN A 10 -12.66 1.29 9.31
N SER A 11 -13.94 1.04 9.61
CA SER A 11 -15.04 1.94 9.26
C SER A 11 -14.96 3.27 10.01
N LEU A 12 -14.68 3.26 11.32
CA LEU A 12 -14.45 4.48 12.11
C LEU A 12 -13.30 5.32 11.55
N LYS A 13 -12.17 4.70 11.20
CA LYS A 13 -11.02 5.39 10.59
C LYS A 13 -11.39 6.03 9.25
N ARG A 14 -12.14 5.31 8.41
CA ARG A 14 -12.60 5.83 7.10
C ARG A 14 -13.56 6.99 7.24
N SER A 15 -14.34 7.04 8.31
CA SER A 15 -15.23 8.15 8.64
C SER A 15 -14.51 9.36 9.26
N GLY A 16 -13.19 9.30 9.47
CA GLY A 16 -12.40 10.43 9.98
C GLY A 16 -12.22 10.46 11.50
N VAL A 17 -12.57 9.38 12.21
CA VAL A 17 -12.33 9.26 13.66
C VAL A 17 -10.90 8.78 13.91
N SER A 18 -10.12 9.54 14.67
CA SER A 18 -8.76 9.18 15.07
C SER A 18 -8.80 8.20 16.24
N LEU A 19 -8.26 6.99 16.05
CA LEU A 19 -8.08 6.03 17.15
C LEU A 19 -6.77 6.35 17.91
N PRO A 20 -6.79 6.32 19.26
CA PRO A 20 -5.58 6.48 20.05
C PRO A 20 -4.55 5.35 19.81
N VAL A 21 -3.27 5.66 20.04
CA VAL A 21 -2.15 4.73 19.88
C VAL A 21 -2.31 3.50 20.78
N GLY A 22 -2.29 2.31 20.19
CA GLY A 22 -2.35 1.01 20.90
C GLY A 22 -3.66 0.25 20.80
N VAL A 23 -4.72 0.83 20.22
CA VAL A 23 -6.03 0.16 20.08
C VAL A 23 -6.04 -0.73 18.83
N SER A 24 -5.96 -2.05 19.02
CA SER A 24 -6.00 -3.05 17.93
C SER A 24 -7.26 -3.92 17.95
N SER A 25 -7.98 -3.95 19.07
CA SER A 25 -9.27 -4.60 19.26
C SER A 25 -10.19 -3.70 20.09
N ILE A 26 -11.50 -3.96 20.07
CA ILE A 26 -12.49 -3.28 20.91
C ILE A 26 -12.18 -3.46 22.40
N LYS A 27 -11.47 -4.54 22.76
CA LYS A 27 -11.02 -4.84 24.14
C LYS A 27 -9.93 -3.89 24.66
N ASP A 28 -9.26 -3.17 23.77
CA ASP A 28 -8.18 -2.24 24.11
C ASP A 28 -8.72 -0.82 24.40
N PHE A 29 -10.04 -0.62 24.38
CA PHE A 29 -10.65 0.69 24.59
C PHE A 29 -10.55 1.10 26.06
N SER A 30 -9.63 2.02 26.35
CA SER A 30 -9.65 2.73 27.63
C SER A 30 -10.87 3.66 27.73
N PRO A 31 -11.33 4.01 28.95
CA PRO A 31 -12.39 5.01 29.14
C PRO A 31 -12.13 6.31 28.37
N ASP A 32 -10.88 6.77 28.35
CA ASP A 32 -10.47 8.00 27.68
C ASP A 32 -10.55 7.84 26.14
N ALA A 33 -10.14 6.68 25.62
CA ALA A 33 -10.27 6.33 24.21
C ALA A 33 -11.72 6.28 23.75
N LEU A 34 -12.59 5.65 24.54
CA LEU A 34 -14.02 5.51 24.23
C LEU A 34 -14.73 6.87 24.17
N VAL A 35 -14.48 7.72 25.17
CA VAL A 35 -15.06 9.08 25.21
C VAL A 35 -14.54 9.93 24.05
N SER A 36 -13.25 9.81 23.70
CA SER A 36 -12.69 10.49 22.53
C SER A 36 -13.37 10.05 21.23
N ILE A 37 -13.50 8.74 21.00
CA ILE A 37 -14.11 8.17 19.79
C ILE A 37 -15.59 8.58 19.67
N CYS A 38 -16.34 8.53 20.78
CA CYS A 38 -17.73 8.97 20.82
C CYS A 38 -17.85 10.47 20.54
N SER A 39 -17.01 11.30 21.16
CA SER A 39 -17.02 12.75 20.97
C SER A 39 -16.68 13.14 19.52
N GLN A 40 -15.68 12.50 18.92
CA GLN A 40 -15.31 12.72 17.51
C GLN A 40 -16.43 12.27 16.56
N SER A 41 -17.04 11.11 16.82
CA SER A 41 -18.16 10.60 16.03
C SER A 41 -19.37 11.54 16.12
N LEU A 42 -19.68 12.06 17.32
CA LEU A 42 -20.75 13.03 17.53
C LEU A 42 -20.49 14.35 16.83
N CYS A 43 -19.25 14.86 16.85
CA CYS A 43 -18.90 16.09 16.14
C CYS A 43 -19.09 15.95 14.63
N LEU A 44 -18.75 14.79 14.07
CA LEU A 44 -18.97 14.48 12.65
C LEU A 44 -20.46 14.36 12.32
N ILE A 45 -21.24 13.64 13.14
CA ILE A 45 -22.68 13.43 12.93
C ILE A 45 -23.49 14.72 13.10
N LEU A 46 -23.23 15.46 14.17
CA LEU A 46 -24.00 16.67 14.50
C LEU A 46 -23.47 17.92 13.81
N ASN A 47 -22.44 17.78 12.94
CA ASN A 47 -21.68 18.88 12.34
C ASN A 47 -21.35 19.99 13.35
N CYS A 48 -20.99 19.58 14.56
CA CYS A 48 -20.77 20.49 15.69
C CYS A 48 -19.32 20.98 15.69
N ALA A 49 -19.11 22.22 16.16
CA ALA A 49 -17.76 22.72 16.42
C ALA A 49 -17.02 21.79 17.38
N ALA A 50 -15.73 21.52 17.11
CA ALA A 50 -14.89 20.60 17.85
C ALA A 50 -14.76 20.89 19.38
N SER A 51 -15.30 22.01 19.85
CA SER A 51 -15.31 22.43 21.26
C SER A 51 -16.53 21.96 22.07
N SER A 52 -17.55 21.36 21.45
CA SER A 52 -18.78 20.96 22.15
C SER A 52 -18.61 19.72 23.03
N PHE A 53 -17.64 18.85 22.68
CA PHE A 53 -17.35 17.63 23.43
C PHE A 53 -15.83 17.46 23.60
N PRO A 54 -15.32 17.28 24.82
CA PRO A 54 -13.89 17.14 25.06
C PRO A 54 -13.38 15.78 24.58
N THR A 55 -12.23 15.78 23.88
CA THR A 55 -11.57 14.57 23.35
C THR A 55 -10.71 13.84 24.39
N SER A 56 -10.68 14.30 25.64
CA SER A 56 -9.95 13.66 26.74
C SER A 56 -10.73 13.82 28.05
N LEU A 57 -10.70 12.79 28.90
CA LEU A 57 -11.31 12.87 30.23
C LEU A 57 -10.39 13.66 31.19
N PRO A 58 -10.93 14.63 31.95
CA PRO A 58 -10.16 15.39 32.94
C PRO A 58 -9.90 14.56 34.21
N ASP A 59 -8.87 14.92 34.99
CA ASP A 59 -8.51 14.21 36.23
C ASP A 59 -9.57 14.33 37.33
N SER A 60 -10.36 15.41 37.31
CA SER A 60 -11.42 15.64 38.30
C SER A 60 -12.62 14.71 38.08
N THR A 61 -12.87 13.84 39.04
CA THR A 61 -13.97 12.85 39.02
C THR A 61 -15.35 13.47 38.74
N ALA A 62 -15.68 14.61 39.37
CA ALA A 62 -16.95 15.31 39.14
C ALA A 62 -17.15 15.75 37.67
N TYR A 63 -16.08 16.20 37.00
CA TYR A 63 -16.12 16.60 35.59
C TYR A 63 -16.20 15.40 34.65
N ARG A 64 -15.56 14.27 35.01
CA ARG A 64 -15.70 13.00 34.27
C ARG A 64 -17.15 12.53 34.23
N PHE A 65 -17.86 12.58 35.36
CA PHE A 65 -19.28 12.23 35.42
C PHE A 65 -20.14 13.10 34.50
N LYS A 66 -19.92 14.42 34.53
CA LYS A 66 -20.66 15.37 33.71
C LYS A 66 -20.45 15.11 32.22
N ILE A 67 -19.19 15.01 31.78
CA ILE A 67 -18.83 14.75 30.38
C ILE A 67 -19.43 13.43 29.88
N CYS A 68 -19.27 12.35 30.64
CA CYS A 68 -19.83 11.06 30.25
C CYS A 68 -21.37 11.09 30.19
N SER A 69 -22.02 11.86 31.08
CA SER A 69 -23.47 12.05 31.06
C SER A 69 -23.93 12.88 29.86
N ASP A 70 -23.19 13.92 29.49
CA ASP A 70 -23.51 14.79 28.36
C ASP A 70 -23.34 14.03 27.03
N VAL A 71 -22.25 13.27 26.87
CA VAL A 71 -22.02 12.37 25.73
C VAL A 71 -23.12 11.30 25.67
N ALA A 72 -23.52 10.74 26.82
CA ALA A 72 -24.59 9.75 26.89
C ALA A 72 -25.93 10.29 26.36
N LEU A 73 -26.29 11.51 26.76
CA LEU A 73 -27.51 12.17 26.31
C LEU A 73 -27.47 12.49 24.82
N ALA A 74 -26.33 12.96 24.31
CA ALA A 74 -26.15 13.24 22.88
C ALA A 74 -26.35 11.96 22.03
N ILE A 75 -25.73 10.84 22.42
CA ILE A 75 -25.89 9.57 21.71
C ILE A 75 -27.34 9.05 21.79
N LYS A 76 -27.99 9.19 22.95
CA LYS A 76 -29.42 8.86 23.09
C LYS A 76 -30.30 9.70 22.18
N SER A 77 -29.98 10.99 22.01
CA SER A 77 -30.72 11.88 21.11
C SER A 77 -30.63 11.47 19.62
N LEU A 78 -29.57 10.76 19.23
CA LEU A 78 -29.40 10.17 17.89
C LEU A 78 -30.22 8.88 17.68
N GLY A 79 -30.97 8.44 18.69
CA GLY A 79 -31.85 7.27 18.62
C GLY A 79 -31.21 5.96 19.08
N TYR A 80 -30.17 6.01 19.92
CA TYR A 80 -29.63 4.82 20.56
C TYR A 80 -30.65 4.20 21.52
N ARG A 81 -30.94 2.91 21.34
CA ARG A 81 -32.07 2.22 22.00
C ARG A 81 -31.73 1.53 23.32
N GLU A 82 -30.45 1.40 23.64
CA GLU A 82 -30.02 0.71 24.87
C GLU A 82 -29.76 1.69 26.02
N GLU A 83 -29.71 1.16 27.25
CA GLU A 83 -29.45 1.95 28.44
C GLU A 83 -28.00 2.44 28.46
N LEU A 84 -27.84 3.74 28.27
CA LEU A 84 -26.53 4.39 28.21
C LEU A 84 -26.44 5.49 29.28
N SER A 85 -25.55 5.29 30.25
CA SER A 85 -25.29 6.20 31.38
C SER A 85 -23.80 6.48 31.50
N PHE A 86 -23.41 7.37 32.41
CA PHE A 86 -21.99 7.67 32.66
C PHE A 86 -21.17 6.41 33.05
N HIS A 87 -21.81 5.42 33.68
CA HIS A 87 -21.12 4.23 34.18
C HIS A 87 -20.54 3.39 33.04
N GLN A 88 -21.24 3.32 31.90
CA GLN A 88 -20.79 2.58 30.71
C GLN A 88 -19.53 3.16 30.07
N PHE A 89 -19.24 4.44 30.28
CA PHE A 89 -18.02 5.07 29.79
C PHE A 89 -16.85 4.93 30.76
N LEU A 90 -17.10 5.02 32.06
CA LEU A 90 -16.07 4.89 33.09
C LEU A 90 -15.64 3.43 33.29
N TYR A 91 -16.56 2.50 33.08
CA TYR A 91 -16.35 1.06 33.21
C TYR A 91 -16.90 0.34 31.98
N PRO A 92 -16.19 0.44 30.83
CA PRO A 92 -16.66 -0.14 29.57
C PRO A 92 -16.71 -1.67 29.65
N SER A 93 -17.81 -2.24 29.14
CA SER A 93 -17.97 -3.67 28.91
C SER A 93 -17.86 -3.95 27.42
N ASP A 94 -17.06 -4.94 27.01
CA ASP A 94 -16.81 -5.28 25.60
C ASP A 94 -18.09 -5.38 24.76
N GLU A 95 -19.14 -6.01 25.31
CA GLU A 95 -20.41 -6.19 24.60
C GLU A 95 -21.14 -4.85 24.37
N GLN A 96 -21.10 -3.95 25.36
CA GLN A 96 -21.75 -2.64 25.27
C GLN A 96 -20.98 -1.67 24.38
N VAL A 97 -19.64 -1.70 24.44
CA VAL A 97 -18.78 -0.92 23.54
C VAL A 97 -18.99 -1.35 22.10
N LEU A 98 -19.04 -2.66 21.82
CA LEU A 98 -19.24 -3.17 20.46
C LEU A 98 -20.59 -2.73 19.87
N LYS A 99 -21.67 -2.79 20.67
CA LYS A 99 -23.00 -2.31 20.26
C LYS A 99 -23.02 -0.80 20.02
N LEU A 100 -22.35 -0.03 20.89
CA LEU A 100 -22.23 1.42 20.77
C LEU A 100 -21.44 1.82 19.51
N VAL A 101 -20.28 1.21 19.28
CA VAL A 101 -19.45 1.45 18.10
C VAL A 101 -20.18 1.07 16.82
N ARG A 102 -20.89 -0.06 16.80
CA ARG A 102 -21.72 -0.48 15.67
C ARG A 102 -22.77 0.57 15.31
N PHE A 103 -23.47 1.09 16.32
CA PHE A 103 -24.46 2.15 16.14
C PHE A 103 -23.84 3.44 15.59
N LEU A 104 -22.68 3.87 16.13
CA LEU A 104 -21.98 5.06 15.66
C LEU A 104 -21.53 4.92 14.21
N VAL A 105 -20.98 3.77 13.82
CA VAL A 105 -20.57 3.48 12.44
C VAL A 105 -21.77 3.48 11.49
N GLU A 106 -22.90 2.91 11.90
CA GLU A 106 -24.15 2.92 11.12
C GLU A 106 -24.62 4.36 10.86
N ARG A 107 -24.64 5.21 11.89
CA ARG A 107 -24.98 6.64 11.76
C ARG A 107 -23.99 7.43 10.90
N LEU A 108 -22.68 7.19 11.05
CA LEU A 108 -21.65 7.82 10.23
C LEU A 108 -21.76 7.41 8.75
N SER A 109 -22.12 6.16 8.48
CA SER A 109 -22.31 5.66 7.10
C SER A 109 -23.58 6.21 6.45
N GLU A 110 -24.65 6.41 7.22
CA GLU A 110 -25.88 7.04 6.75
C GLU A 110 -25.66 8.52 6.37
N GLU A 111 -24.74 9.22 7.05
CA GLU A 111 -24.38 10.59 6.66
C GLU A 111 -23.43 10.66 5.46
N SER A 112 -22.48 9.72 5.35
CA SER A 112 -21.63 9.62 4.16
C SER A 112 -22.42 9.37 2.87
N SER A 113 -23.60 8.74 2.96
CA SER A 113 -24.46 8.46 1.80
C SER A 113 -25.43 9.60 1.46
N ARG A 114 -25.51 10.65 2.29
CA ARG A 114 -26.28 11.87 2.00
C ARG A 114 -25.49 12.94 1.23
N GLY A 115 -24.19 12.71 0.98
CA GLY A 115 -23.35 13.57 0.15
C GLY A 115 -22.96 12.91 -1.17
N ILE A 116 -23.14 13.66 -2.27
CA ILE A 116 -22.65 13.40 -3.64
C ILE A 116 -23.67 12.70 -4.57
N SER A 117 -24.46 13.55 -5.22
CA SER A 117 -24.92 13.32 -6.60
C SER A 117 -23.81 13.72 -7.58
N VAL A 118 -23.82 13.12 -8.79
CA VAL A 118 -23.12 13.47 -10.06
C VAL A 118 -22.09 12.44 -10.60
N GLU A 119 -22.60 11.62 -11.52
CA GLU A 119 -22.18 11.30 -12.91
C GLU A 119 -20.72 10.95 -13.35
N LYS A 120 -20.61 9.68 -13.81
CA LYS A 120 -19.98 9.02 -14.98
C LYS A 120 -18.86 9.64 -15.88
N TYR A 121 -18.17 8.68 -16.53
CA TYR A 121 -17.39 8.62 -17.81
C TYR A 121 -15.88 8.87 -17.71
N ASN A 122 -14.97 8.30 -18.53
CA ASN A 122 -14.78 7.02 -19.25
C ASN A 122 -13.43 7.17 -20.02
N SER A 123 -12.63 6.10 -20.10
CA SER A 123 -11.76 5.64 -21.22
C SER A 123 -11.09 6.64 -22.19
N ALA A 124 -9.79 6.40 -22.47
CA ALA A 124 -9.13 6.84 -23.71
C ALA A 124 -8.28 5.69 -24.31
N GLU A 125 -8.43 5.50 -25.62
CA GLU A 125 -7.76 4.51 -26.47
C GLU A 125 -7.22 5.24 -27.73
N SER A 126 -6.17 4.67 -28.33
CA SER A 126 -5.72 4.77 -29.73
C SER A 126 -4.96 6.01 -30.22
N ILE A 127 -3.70 5.80 -30.67
CA ILE A 127 -3.12 6.40 -31.90
C ILE A 127 -2.04 5.45 -32.47
N THR A 128 -2.36 4.69 -33.53
CA THR A 128 -1.36 4.12 -34.47
C THR A 128 -1.92 4.21 -35.89
N GLY A 129 -1.30 5.05 -36.72
CA GLY A 129 -1.69 5.21 -38.11
C GLY A 129 -0.77 6.19 -38.83
N THR A 130 0.42 5.75 -39.22
CA THR A 130 1.28 6.43 -40.22
C THR A 130 2.31 5.44 -40.80
N THR A 131 1.84 4.44 -41.55
CA THR A 131 2.71 3.62 -42.44
C THR A 131 2.13 3.45 -43.84
N GLU A 132 1.18 4.31 -44.23
CA GLU A 132 0.53 4.26 -45.54
C GLU A 132 0.84 5.47 -46.43
N ALA A 133 1.71 6.38 -45.96
CA ALA A 133 2.08 7.61 -46.66
C ALA A 133 3.46 7.57 -47.35
N LEU A 134 4.25 6.49 -47.18
CA LEU A 134 5.62 6.39 -47.74
C LEU A 134 5.75 5.40 -48.91
N ALA A 135 4.71 4.59 -49.19
CA ALA A 135 4.74 3.59 -50.27
C ALA A 135 4.18 4.10 -51.62
N LYS A 136 3.76 5.37 -51.71
CA LYS A 136 3.06 5.92 -52.88
C LYS A 136 3.84 6.98 -53.66
N PHE A 137 5.16 7.03 -53.51
CA PHE A 137 5.99 8.07 -54.14
C PHE A 137 7.00 7.57 -55.20
N CYS A 138 7.21 6.26 -55.37
CA CYS A 138 8.28 5.75 -56.25
C CYS A 138 7.84 4.77 -57.35
N GLU A 139 6.64 4.90 -57.90
CA GLU A 139 6.29 4.27 -59.18
C GLU A 139 5.60 5.29 -60.09
N GLY A 140 6.37 5.83 -61.01
CA GLY A 140 5.88 6.79 -61.98
C GLY A 140 7.04 7.46 -62.69
N GLN A 141 7.54 6.83 -63.75
CA GLN A 141 7.81 7.44 -65.07
C GLN A 141 8.69 6.50 -65.89
N LEU A 142 8.22 6.22 -67.12
CA LEU A 142 8.89 5.64 -68.29
C LEU A 142 8.39 4.26 -68.73
N SER A 143 7.16 4.26 -69.24
CA SER A 143 6.78 3.47 -70.40
C SER A 143 6.26 4.43 -71.45
N GLU A 144 6.98 4.60 -72.56
CA GLU A 144 6.47 4.86 -73.92
C GLU A 144 7.60 5.36 -74.82
N THR A 145 8.02 4.51 -75.75
CA THR A 145 8.10 4.79 -77.20
C THR A 145 8.57 3.47 -77.85
N SER A 146 7.62 2.67 -78.38
CA SER A 146 7.44 2.41 -79.82
C SER A 146 8.65 1.68 -80.45
N ASN A 147 8.58 0.37 -80.73
CA ASN A 147 7.86 -0.18 -81.88
C ASN A 147 7.77 0.81 -83.05
N LEU A 148 8.85 0.90 -83.82
CA LEU A 148 8.84 1.31 -85.22
C LEU A 148 9.62 0.27 -86.02
N ASP A 149 8.83 -0.55 -86.71
CA ASP A 149 9.17 -1.19 -87.98
C ASP A 149 9.67 -0.12 -88.97
N GLY A 150 10.67 -0.45 -89.79
CA GLY A 150 11.41 0.55 -90.56
C GLY A 150 12.32 -0.04 -91.63
N ASP A 151 11.69 -0.71 -92.59
CA ASP A 151 12.15 -0.96 -93.95
C ASP A 151 13.01 0.19 -94.52
N LEU A 152 14.27 -0.12 -94.83
CA LEU A 152 15.20 0.60 -95.70
C LEU A 152 15.98 -0.51 -96.43
N GLY A 153 15.51 -1.07 -97.54
CA GLY A 153 14.72 -0.44 -98.58
C GLY A 153 15.64 0.39 -99.49
N SER A 154 16.12 -0.26 -100.56
CA SER A 154 16.61 0.37 -101.79
C SER A 154 17.88 1.24 -101.76
N ASN A 155 19.04 0.60 -101.90
CA ASN A 155 20.07 1.06 -102.85
C ASN A 155 20.27 -0.04 -103.91
N LYS A 156 19.19 -0.47 -104.59
CA LYS A 156 18.92 -0.09 -105.99
C LYS A 156 20.11 0.54 -106.74
N SER A 157 20.61 -0.25 -107.68
CA SER A 157 20.40 0.06 -109.10
C SER A 157 21.25 1.17 -109.74
N LEU A 158 22.45 1.47 -109.23
CA LEU A 158 23.42 2.33 -109.93
C LEU A 158 24.61 1.57 -110.55
N GLY A 159 24.86 0.33 -110.15
CA GLY A 159 25.88 -0.53 -110.78
C GLY A 159 25.44 -1.09 -112.14
N ASN A 160 24.16 -1.47 -112.24
CA ASN A 160 23.67 -2.23 -113.41
C ASN A 160 23.38 -1.35 -114.65
N ILE A 161 23.22 -0.04 -114.50
CA ILE A 161 23.08 0.89 -115.64
C ILE A 161 24.46 1.23 -116.23
N ARG A 162 25.51 1.18 -115.41
CA ARG A 162 26.89 1.52 -115.80
C ARG A 162 27.53 0.45 -116.70
N GLU A 163 27.26 -0.82 -116.44
CA GLU A 163 27.82 -1.91 -117.27
C GLU A 163 27.06 -2.09 -118.60
N GLU A 164 25.74 -1.85 -118.64
CA GLU A 164 24.97 -1.92 -119.90
C GLU A 164 25.24 -0.72 -120.83
N THR A 165 25.37 0.51 -120.32
CA THR A 165 25.67 1.70 -121.15
C THR A 165 27.12 1.75 -121.64
N ILE A 166 28.08 1.25 -120.86
CA ILE A 166 29.49 1.13 -121.30
C ILE A 166 29.63 0.01 -122.34
N HIS A 167 28.87 -1.07 -122.24
CA HIS A 167 28.86 -2.12 -123.26
C HIS A 167 28.26 -1.62 -124.58
N ASP A 168 27.15 -0.87 -124.56
CA ASP A 168 26.48 -0.38 -125.78
C ASP A 168 27.28 0.73 -126.51
N LEU A 169 27.98 1.60 -125.75
CA LEU A 169 28.92 2.58 -126.33
C LEU A 169 30.22 1.95 -126.83
N SER A 170 30.73 0.91 -126.15
CA SER A 170 31.91 0.16 -126.61
C SER A 170 31.62 -0.68 -127.86
N GLN A 171 30.38 -1.16 -128.05
CA GLN A 171 29.95 -1.84 -129.28
C GLN A 171 29.78 -0.87 -130.46
N ARG A 172 29.33 0.37 -130.22
CA ARG A 172 29.28 1.44 -131.24
C ARG A 172 30.67 1.91 -131.72
N ILE A 173 31.68 1.91 -130.85
CA ILE A 173 33.06 2.24 -131.23
C ILE A 173 33.68 1.13 -132.10
N LYS A 174 33.27 -0.13 -131.92
CA LYS A 174 33.78 -1.26 -132.71
C LYS A 174 33.10 -1.40 -134.09
N ASN A 175 31.87 -0.91 -134.24
CA ASN A 175 31.10 -0.95 -135.50
C ASN A 175 31.26 0.31 -136.37
N CYS A 176 32.32 1.10 -136.20
CA CYS A 176 32.62 2.30 -137.00
C CYS A 176 34.03 2.30 -137.63
N ALA A 177 34.69 1.15 -137.70
CA ALA A 177 36.03 1.01 -138.30
C ALA A 177 36.12 -0.03 -139.43
N ASP A 178 34.99 -0.57 -139.91
CA ASP A 178 34.92 -1.41 -141.11
C ASP A 178 33.89 -0.81 -142.08
N GLU A 179 34.34 0.13 -142.93
CA GLU A 179 33.90 0.35 -144.32
C GLU A 179 34.51 1.65 -144.87
N GLN A 180 35.60 1.45 -145.62
CA GLN A 180 35.94 2.04 -146.92
C GLN A 180 35.86 3.55 -147.19
N ASP A 181 36.96 4.02 -147.80
CA ASP A 181 37.09 5.13 -148.73
C ASP A 181 36.95 6.60 -148.23
N ASN A 182 38.07 7.30 -148.40
CA ASN A 182 38.23 8.72 -148.77
C ASN A 182 37.35 9.80 -148.10
N ASN A 183 37.98 10.62 -147.24
CA ASN A 183 38.08 12.12 -147.26
C ASN A 183 37.93 12.78 -145.85
N PRO A 184 38.88 13.60 -145.32
CA PRO A 184 38.92 14.00 -143.91
C PRO A 184 38.70 15.52 -143.64
N SER A 185 37.47 15.99 -143.39
CA SER A 185 37.26 17.39 -142.93
C SER A 185 36.07 17.69 -142.00
N LEU A 186 35.37 16.67 -141.47
CA LEU A 186 34.19 16.87 -140.59
C LEU A 186 34.35 16.28 -139.17
N ARG A 187 35.59 16.02 -138.75
CA ARG A 187 35.88 15.30 -137.48
C ARG A 187 36.27 16.18 -136.28
N LEU A 188 36.47 17.49 -136.43
CA LEU A 188 37.08 18.29 -135.36
C LEU A 188 36.09 18.94 -134.38
N ASP A 189 34.89 19.33 -134.83
CA ASP A 189 33.97 20.10 -133.98
C ASP A 189 33.17 19.22 -132.99
N ASN A 190 32.72 18.02 -133.41
CA ASN A 190 32.01 17.08 -132.52
C ASN A 190 32.89 16.48 -131.41
N VAL A 191 34.22 16.46 -131.60
CA VAL A 191 35.16 15.91 -130.60
C VAL A 191 35.39 16.90 -129.46
N ASN A 192 35.29 18.21 -129.70
CA ASN A 192 35.55 19.23 -128.69
C ASN A 192 34.36 19.46 -127.76
N GLU A 193 33.14 19.30 -128.26
CA GLU A 193 31.91 19.44 -127.45
C GLU A 193 31.77 18.27 -126.45
N LEU A 194 31.92 17.03 -126.93
CA LEU A 194 31.98 15.83 -126.09
C LEU A 194 33.14 15.85 -125.08
N ARG A 195 34.25 16.51 -125.43
CA ARG A 195 35.41 16.64 -124.53
C ARG A 195 35.13 17.57 -123.35
N ASN A 196 34.34 18.62 -123.53
CA ASN A 196 33.99 19.53 -122.44
C ASN A 196 32.97 18.90 -121.48
N GLU A 197 32.00 18.15 -122.00
CA GLU A 197 30.97 17.48 -121.20
C GLU A 197 31.54 16.34 -120.33
N ILE A 198 32.52 15.58 -120.85
CA ILE A 198 33.28 14.60 -120.06
C ILE A 198 34.04 15.29 -118.91
N LYS A 199 34.59 16.49 -119.16
CA LYS A 199 35.39 17.22 -118.17
C LYS A 199 34.55 17.74 -116.99
N ASP A 200 33.33 18.17 -117.26
CA ASP A 200 32.40 18.64 -116.23
C ASP A 200 31.86 17.47 -115.39
N LEU A 201 31.55 16.33 -116.03
CA LEU A 201 31.15 15.10 -115.32
C LEU A 201 32.28 14.51 -114.47
N GLU A 202 33.53 14.53 -114.96
CA GLU A 202 34.71 14.15 -114.17
C GLU A 202 34.90 15.09 -112.95
N GLY A 203 34.60 16.38 -113.10
CA GLY A 203 34.62 17.35 -112.00
C GLY A 203 33.57 17.04 -110.93
N GLN A 204 32.36 16.66 -111.35
CA GLN A 204 31.25 16.33 -110.44
C GLN A 204 31.47 14.99 -109.72
N GLU A 205 32.03 13.99 -110.42
CA GLU A 205 32.44 12.71 -109.84
C GLU A 205 33.52 12.92 -108.76
N LYS A 206 34.49 13.79 -109.01
CA LYS A 206 35.56 14.09 -108.05
C LYS A 206 35.04 14.76 -106.79
N LEU A 207 34.02 15.60 -106.91
CA LEU A 207 33.38 16.29 -105.78
C LEU A 207 32.54 15.32 -104.94
N LEU A 208 31.78 14.44 -105.59
CA LEU A 208 31.03 13.35 -104.95
C LEU A 208 31.95 12.31 -104.28
N MET A 209 33.09 11.97 -104.88
CA MET A 209 34.08 11.08 -104.28
C MET A 209 34.70 11.68 -103.02
N ASN A 210 35.01 12.98 -103.03
CA ASN A 210 35.50 13.67 -101.84
C ASN A 210 34.42 13.72 -100.74
N GLU A 211 33.16 14.01 -101.09
CA GLU A 211 32.06 14.05 -100.12
C GLU A 211 31.71 12.66 -99.55
N MET A 212 31.81 11.60 -100.37
CA MET A 212 31.71 10.22 -99.91
C MET A 212 32.88 9.85 -98.98
N HIS A 213 34.09 10.30 -99.29
CA HIS A 213 35.26 10.07 -98.46
C HIS A 213 35.12 10.76 -97.09
N ASP A 214 34.65 12.01 -97.07
CA ASP A 214 34.39 12.75 -95.84
C ASP A 214 33.29 12.09 -95.00
N LYS A 215 32.20 11.63 -95.62
CA LYS A 215 31.13 10.89 -94.91
C LYS A 215 31.64 9.55 -94.37
N ALA A 216 32.48 8.83 -95.12
CA ALA A 216 33.11 7.60 -94.66
C ALA A 216 34.04 7.85 -93.44
N LEU A 217 34.79 8.95 -93.45
CA LEU A 217 35.61 9.38 -92.30
C LEU A 217 34.75 9.75 -91.09
N THR A 218 33.60 10.41 -91.28
CA THR A 218 32.68 10.71 -90.16
C THR A 218 32.03 9.46 -89.59
N LEU A 219 31.64 8.50 -90.43
CA LEU A 219 31.09 7.21 -89.97
C LEU A 219 32.14 6.40 -89.20
N GLN A 220 33.40 6.38 -89.66
CA GLN A 220 34.48 5.73 -88.94
C GLN A 220 34.68 6.34 -87.55
N LYS A 221 34.68 7.67 -87.43
CA LYS A 221 34.78 8.35 -86.12
C LYS A 221 33.62 8.01 -85.19
N LEU A 222 32.38 8.01 -85.69
CA LEU A 222 31.22 7.60 -84.90
C LEU A 222 31.29 6.13 -84.46
N GLN A 223 31.84 5.27 -85.31
CA GLN A 223 31.99 3.85 -85.00
C GLN A 223 33.09 3.63 -83.94
N ASP A 224 34.20 4.36 -84.03
CA ASP A 224 35.25 4.36 -83.01
C ASP A 224 34.71 4.91 -81.67
N GLU A 225 33.90 5.99 -81.68
CA GLU A 225 33.23 6.52 -80.49
C GLU A 225 32.21 5.53 -79.89
N HIS A 226 31.49 4.77 -80.73
CA HIS A 226 30.56 3.75 -80.26
C HIS A 226 31.30 2.59 -79.58
N GLU A 227 32.42 2.12 -80.13
CA GLU A 227 33.25 1.08 -79.51
C GLU A 227 33.84 1.55 -78.17
N ILE A 228 34.25 2.82 -78.07
CA ILE A 228 34.70 3.42 -76.81
C ILE A 228 33.55 3.46 -75.78
N CYS A 229 32.36 3.91 -76.18
CA CYS A 229 31.19 3.94 -75.30
C CYS A 229 30.76 2.53 -74.84
N LYS A 230 30.86 1.54 -75.73
CA LYS A 230 30.56 0.14 -75.42
C LYS A 230 31.55 -0.45 -74.43
N ALA A 231 32.85 -0.20 -74.62
CA ALA A 231 33.88 -0.60 -73.67
C ALA A 231 33.70 0.08 -72.30
N ALA A 232 33.33 1.37 -72.27
CA ALA A 232 33.03 2.08 -71.03
C ALA A 232 31.80 1.50 -70.30
N LEU A 233 30.76 1.12 -71.04
CA LEU A 233 29.57 0.47 -70.48
C LEU A 233 29.90 -0.90 -69.87
N ASP A 234 30.72 -1.70 -70.56
CA ASP A 234 31.15 -3.01 -70.06
C ASP A 234 31.99 -2.90 -68.77
N LEU A 235 32.84 -1.87 -68.66
CA LEU A 235 33.60 -1.59 -67.43
C LEU A 235 32.67 -1.21 -66.26
N VAL A 236 31.72 -0.30 -66.47
CA VAL A 236 30.73 0.10 -65.44
C VAL A 236 29.87 -1.07 -65.00
N MET A 237 29.50 -1.95 -65.94
CA MET A 237 28.73 -3.15 -65.62
C MET A 237 29.53 -4.18 -64.81
N ASN A 238 30.84 -4.31 -65.05
CA ASN A 238 31.71 -5.15 -64.24
C ASN A 238 31.94 -4.56 -62.84
N ASP A 239 32.16 -3.25 -62.73
CA ASP A 239 32.29 -2.57 -61.43
C ASP A 239 31.00 -2.69 -60.62
N LYS A 240 29.82 -2.54 -61.26
CA LYS A 240 28.52 -2.78 -60.63
C LYS A 240 28.41 -4.20 -60.08
N LYS A 241 28.73 -5.21 -60.89
CA LYS A 241 28.71 -6.63 -60.44
C LYS A 241 29.67 -6.87 -59.28
N SER A 242 30.86 -6.27 -59.30
CA SER A 242 31.84 -6.39 -58.21
C SER A 242 31.32 -5.74 -56.91
N MET A 243 30.68 -4.58 -57.01
CA MET A 243 30.07 -3.93 -55.84
C MET A 243 28.90 -4.75 -55.28
N GLU A 244 28.08 -5.34 -56.14
CA GLU A 244 26.94 -6.17 -55.75
C GLU A 244 27.39 -7.42 -54.98
N LEU A 245 28.48 -8.06 -55.41
CA LEU A 245 29.12 -9.16 -54.67
C LEU A 245 29.68 -8.72 -53.30
N HIS A 246 30.29 -7.55 -53.21
CA HIS A 246 30.78 -7.02 -51.93
C HIS A 246 29.65 -6.68 -50.96
N ILE A 247 28.54 -6.12 -51.46
CA ILE A 247 27.35 -5.85 -50.65
C ILE A 247 26.81 -7.16 -50.08
N GLU A 248 26.65 -8.20 -50.92
CA GLU A 248 26.15 -9.50 -50.49
C GLU A 248 27.06 -10.17 -49.44
N GLU A 249 28.40 -10.05 -49.59
CA GLU A 249 29.36 -10.51 -48.59
C GLU A 249 29.23 -9.74 -47.26
N THR A 250 29.07 -8.41 -47.31
CA THR A 250 28.87 -7.61 -46.10
C THR A 250 27.54 -7.92 -45.43
N ASP A 251 26.48 -8.15 -46.18
CA ASP A 251 25.17 -8.53 -45.66
C ASP A 251 25.21 -9.91 -45.00
N ALA A 252 25.94 -10.88 -45.58
CA ALA A 252 26.16 -12.17 -44.95
C ALA A 252 26.93 -12.03 -43.62
N LYS A 253 27.95 -11.17 -43.56
CA LYS A 253 28.69 -10.84 -42.33
C LYS A 253 27.81 -10.13 -41.30
N VAL A 254 26.92 -9.23 -41.72
CA VAL A 254 25.96 -8.55 -40.83
C VAL A 254 24.96 -9.56 -40.26
N LYS A 255 24.38 -10.42 -41.10
CA LYS A 255 23.42 -11.46 -40.68
C LYS A 255 24.04 -12.43 -39.67
N SER A 256 25.26 -12.90 -39.90
CA SER A 256 25.97 -13.77 -38.96
C SER A 256 26.28 -13.07 -37.63
N LYS A 257 26.69 -11.80 -37.64
CA LYS A 257 26.89 -11.01 -36.42
C LYS A 257 25.57 -10.76 -35.67
N GLN A 258 24.48 -10.48 -36.37
CA GLN A 258 23.14 -10.33 -35.79
C GLN A 258 22.69 -11.63 -35.10
N GLN A 259 22.86 -12.78 -35.77
CA GLN A 259 22.57 -14.09 -35.16
C GLN A 259 23.42 -14.30 -33.89
N ARG A 260 24.70 -13.94 -33.92
CA ARG A 260 25.56 -14.07 -32.74
C ARG A 260 25.15 -13.15 -31.59
N ILE A 261 24.68 -11.94 -31.88
CA ILE A 261 24.15 -11.02 -30.86
C ILE A 261 22.90 -11.63 -30.23
N ILE A 262 21.95 -12.13 -31.03
CA ILE A 262 20.74 -12.79 -30.52
C ILE A 262 21.10 -14.01 -29.64
N GLU A 263 22.07 -14.83 -30.05
CA GLU A 263 22.56 -15.95 -29.24
C GLU A 263 23.18 -15.49 -27.91
N LEU A 264 23.91 -14.38 -27.90
CA LEU A 264 24.53 -13.86 -26.68
C LEU A 264 23.49 -13.21 -25.76
N GLU A 265 22.51 -12.49 -26.31
CA GLU A 265 21.39 -11.91 -25.56
C GLU A 265 20.54 -12.99 -24.90
N THR A 266 20.20 -14.05 -25.65
CA THR A 266 19.46 -15.19 -25.10
C THR A 266 20.24 -15.89 -23.98
N LYS A 267 21.56 -16.10 -24.14
CA LYS A 267 22.41 -16.66 -23.08
C LYS A 267 22.51 -15.75 -21.86
N SER A 268 22.63 -14.44 -22.06
CA SER A 268 22.66 -13.44 -20.98
C SER A 268 21.34 -13.46 -20.19
N ASN A 269 20.20 -13.45 -20.88
CA ASN A 269 18.88 -13.47 -20.26
C ASN A 269 18.65 -14.76 -19.44
N VAL A 270 19.09 -15.92 -19.95
CA VAL A 270 19.00 -17.20 -19.23
C VAL A 270 19.87 -17.19 -17.97
N ALA A 271 21.09 -16.64 -18.05
CA ALA A 271 21.98 -16.52 -16.91
C ALA A 271 21.42 -15.55 -15.84
N GLU A 272 20.86 -14.41 -16.25
CA GLU A 272 20.19 -13.48 -15.35
C GLU A 272 18.97 -14.10 -14.65
N HIS A 273 18.16 -14.85 -15.39
CA HIS A 273 16.99 -15.52 -14.81
C HIS A 273 17.40 -16.59 -13.81
N SER A 274 18.40 -17.41 -14.16
CA SER A 274 18.93 -18.46 -13.28
C SER A 274 19.55 -17.88 -11.99
N THR A 275 20.30 -16.78 -12.11
CA THR A 275 20.91 -16.11 -10.96
C THR A 275 19.89 -15.40 -10.06
N LYS A 276 18.82 -14.81 -10.62
CA LYS A 276 17.69 -14.26 -9.84
C LYS A 276 16.96 -15.36 -9.08
N GLN A 277 16.62 -16.47 -9.75
CA GLN A 277 15.95 -17.61 -9.12
C GLN A 277 16.76 -18.23 -7.96
N LEU A 278 18.08 -18.36 -8.12
CA LEU A 278 18.95 -18.85 -7.04
C LEU A 278 18.98 -17.92 -5.82
N LYS A 279 19.08 -16.60 -6.04
CA LYS A 279 19.04 -15.60 -4.95
C LYS A 279 17.70 -15.59 -4.22
N ASP A 280 16.60 -15.69 -4.97
CA ASP A 280 15.26 -15.73 -4.39
C ASP A 280 15.05 -17.00 -3.55
N HIS A 281 15.55 -18.15 -4.01
CA HIS A 281 15.51 -19.40 -3.26
C HIS A 281 16.32 -19.31 -1.95
N ASP A 282 17.52 -18.73 -1.98
CA ASP A 282 18.36 -18.53 -0.79
C ASP A 282 17.74 -17.54 0.21
N LEU A 283 17.15 -16.45 -0.27
CA LEU A 283 16.40 -15.50 0.57
C LEU A 283 15.21 -16.18 1.25
N LEU A 284 14.47 -17.01 0.52
CA LEU A 284 13.31 -17.72 1.03
C LEU A 284 13.70 -18.79 2.06
N ALA A 285 14.83 -19.47 1.88
CA ALA A 285 15.40 -20.37 2.87
C ALA A 285 15.78 -19.64 4.17
N ARG A 286 16.49 -18.51 4.08
CA ARG A 286 16.84 -17.69 5.26
C ARG A 286 15.63 -17.16 6.01
N LEU A 287 14.58 -16.73 5.29
CA LEU A 287 13.33 -16.30 5.92
C LEU A 287 12.64 -17.42 6.70
N LYS A 288 12.71 -18.67 6.20
CA LYS A 288 12.19 -19.84 6.94
C LYS A 288 13.00 -20.10 8.20
N GLU A 289 14.33 -20.10 8.11
CA GLU A 289 15.21 -20.30 9.27
C GLU A 289 14.98 -19.25 10.36
N ILE A 290 14.88 -17.96 9.98
CA ILE A 290 14.61 -16.87 10.94
C ILE A 290 13.24 -17.05 11.61
N LYS A 291 12.21 -17.40 10.84
CA LYS A 291 10.86 -17.67 11.39
C LYS A 291 10.87 -18.84 12.37
N GLU A 292 11.58 -19.91 12.04
CA GLU A 292 11.72 -21.08 12.92
C GLU A 292 12.48 -20.74 14.20
N ALA A 293 13.58 -19.99 14.10
CA ALA A 293 14.32 -19.50 15.26
C ALA A 293 13.45 -18.62 16.16
N HIS A 294 12.71 -17.65 15.60
CA HIS A 294 11.76 -16.83 16.35
C HIS A 294 10.66 -17.66 17.01
N ARG A 295 10.11 -18.67 16.32
CA ARG A 295 9.11 -19.58 16.89
C ARG A 295 9.68 -20.33 18.10
N LEU A 296 10.93 -20.79 18.03
CA LEU A 296 11.59 -21.47 19.15
C LEU A 296 11.82 -20.54 20.34
N VAL A 297 12.27 -19.30 20.09
CA VAL A 297 12.42 -18.26 21.13
C VAL A 297 11.08 -17.98 21.81
N LEU A 298 10.01 -17.77 21.04
CA LEU A 298 8.66 -17.57 21.59
C LEU A 298 8.20 -18.76 22.44
N LEU A 299 8.47 -19.99 22.00
CA LEU A 299 8.13 -21.19 22.77
C LEU A 299 8.93 -21.31 24.06
N MET A 300 10.20 -20.91 24.07
CA MET A 300 11.01 -20.86 25.28
C MET A 300 10.49 -19.81 26.26
N GLU A 301 10.10 -18.63 25.76
CA GLU A 301 9.56 -17.54 26.58
C GLU A 301 8.18 -17.90 27.16
N LEU A 302 7.33 -18.56 26.38
CA LEU A 302 6.06 -19.12 26.84
C LEU A 302 6.24 -20.19 27.92
N ARG A 303 7.34 -20.96 27.88
CA ARG A 303 7.68 -21.94 28.92
C ARG A 303 8.24 -21.30 30.19
N LYS A 304 8.89 -20.14 30.10
CA LYS A 304 9.39 -19.36 31.24
C LYS A 304 8.28 -18.63 31.99
N GLN A 305 7.15 -18.36 31.33
CA GLN A 305 5.97 -17.78 31.96
C GLN A 305 5.45 -18.71 33.08
N PRO A 306 5.10 -18.18 34.26
CA PRO A 306 4.46 -18.96 35.31
C PRO A 306 3.14 -19.51 34.79
N LYS A 307 2.93 -20.83 34.91
CA LYS A 307 1.69 -21.48 34.47
C LYS A 307 0.53 -20.96 35.31
N LEU A 308 -0.21 -20.02 34.76
CA LEU A 308 -1.43 -19.53 35.39
C LEU A 308 -2.40 -20.70 35.62
N PRO A 309 -3.12 -20.72 36.76
CA PRO A 309 -4.20 -21.67 36.99
C PRO A 309 -5.17 -21.67 35.81
N SER A 310 -5.72 -22.84 35.48
CA SER A 310 -6.67 -22.95 34.37
C SER A 310 -7.88 -22.04 34.60
N ARG A 311 -8.47 -21.51 33.53
CA ARG A 311 -9.72 -20.73 33.60
C ARG A 311 -10.79 -21.43 34.47
N ASN A 312 -10.88 -22.76 34.37
CA ASN A 312 -11.81 -23.56 35.17
C ASN A 312 -11.52 -23.49 36.69
N SER A 313 -10.25 -23.38 37.09
CA SER A 313 -9.87 -23.17 38.50
C SER A 313 -10.37 -21.81 39.01
N TYR A 314 -10.18 -20.73 38.25
CA TYR A 314 -10.70 -19.41 38.60
C TYR A 314 -12.22 -19.38 38.66
N ILE A 315 -12.90 -20.00 37.67
CA ILE A 315 -14.36 -20.09 37.66
C ILE A 315 -14.87 -20.82 38.90
N LYS A 316 -14.29 -21.99 39.23
CA LYS A 316 -14.67 -22.73 40.44
C LYS A 316 -14.51 -21.88 41.69
N ARG A 317 -13.36 -21.22 41.86
CA ARG A 317 -13.10 -20.33 43.00
C ARG A 317 -14.09 -19.17 43.07
N ILE A 318 -14.38 -18.51 41.95
CA ILE A 318 -15.37 -17.42 41.89
C ILE A 318 -16.76 -17.95 42.27
N THR A 319 -17.16 -19.11 41.74
CA THR A 319 -18.47 -19.70 42.07
C THR A 319 -18.57 -20.10 43.54
N GLU A 320 -17.50 -20.58 44.16
CA GLU A 320 -17.44 -20.88 45.59
C GLU A 320 -17.54 -19.62 46.44
N ILE A 321 -16.79 -18.56 46.08
CA ILE A 321 -16.88 -17.26 46.74
C ILE A 321 -18.31 -16.71 46.64
N SER A 322 -18.93 -16.76 45.46
CA SER A 322 -20.30 -16.29 45.25
C SER A 322 -21.32 -17.11 46.07
N LYS A 323 -21.14 -18.42 46.19
CA LYS A 323 -22.00 -19.26 47.04
C LYS A 323 -21.83 -18.92 48.52
N ASN A 324 -20.59 -18.73 48.96
CA ASN A 324 -20.29 -18.37 50.34
C ASN A 324 -20.84 -16.99 50.69
N SER A 325 -20.73 -16.01 49.80
CA SER A 325 -21.33 -14.67 49.99
C SER A 325 -22.83 -14.76 50.27
N ARG A 326 -23.58 -15.55 49.49
CA ARG A 326 -25.03 -15.72 49.71
C ARG A 326 -25.36 -16.41 51.03
N LYS A 327 -24.52 -17.37 51.46
CA LYS A 327 -24.68 -18.02 52.77
C LYS A 327 -24.45 -17.00 53.89
N LEU A 328 -23.37 -16.22 53.80
CA LEU A 328 -23.06 -15.17 54.76
C LEU A 328 -24.19 -14.14 54.84
N ASP A 329 -24.80 -13.73 53.72
CA ASP A 329 -25.94 -12.82 53.75
C ASP A 329 -27.11 -13.41 54.56
N THR A 330 -27.38 -14.70 54.40
CA THR A 330 -28.45 -15.40 55.15
C THR A 330 -28.11 -15.48 56.63
N ASP A 331 -26.88 -15.84 56.95
CA ASP A 331 -26.39 -15.94 58.33
C ASP A 331 -26.39 -14.57 59.02
N ILE A 332 -25.99 -13.50 58.32
CA ILE A 332 -26.06 -12.11 58.82
C ILE A 332 -27.51 -11.74 59.16
N GLN A 333 -28.46 -12.03 58.28
CA GLN A 333 -29.88 -11.75 58.58
C GLN A 333 -30.37 -12.52 59.81
N GLN A 334 -29.93 -13.78 59.97
CA GLN A 334 -30.25 -14.57 61.15
C GLN A 334 -29.64 -13.97 62.43
N ILE A 335 -28.36 -13.61 62.41
CA ILE A 335 -27.66 -12.98 63.54
C ILE A 335 -28.34 -11.66 63.92
N LEU A 336 -28.75 -10.84 62.94
CA LEU A 336 -29.46 -9.58 63.19
C LEU A 336 -30.80 -9.82 63.89
N LYS A 337 -31.55 -10.84 63.46
CA LYS A 337 -32.83 -11.22 64.08
C LYS A 337 -32.62 -11.70 65.52
N GLU A 338 -31.65 -12.58 65.73
CA GLU A 338 -31.31 -13.11 67.06
C GLU A 338 -30.81 -12.00 67.99
N THR A 339 -29.96 -11.10 67.50
CA THR A 339 -29.45 -9.95 68.28
C THR A 339 -30.59 -9.03 68.71
N ARG A 340 -31.55 -8.75 67.80
CA ARG A 340 -32.73 -7.96 68.13
C ARG A 340 -33.62 -8.66 69.16
N GLN A 341 -33.79 -9.98 69.03
CA GLN A 341 -34.57 -10.78 69.98
C GLN A 341 -33.91 -10.77 71.37
N LEU A 342 -32.60 -11.01 71.45
CA LEU A 342 -31.85 -10.95 72.70
C LEU A 342 -31.91 -9.56 73.35
N GLN A 343 -31.90 -8.49 72.56
CA GLN A 343 -32.05 -7.14 73.10
C GLN A 343 -33.44 -6.90 73.71
N LEU A 344 -34.51 -7.41 73.07
CA LEU A 344 -35.87 -7.33 73.61
C LEU A 344 -36.02 -8.17 74.89
N GLU A 345 -35.45 -9.37 74.91
CA GLU A 345 -35.46 -10.24 76.09
C GLU A 345 -34.66 -9.61 77.24
N SER A 346 -33.48 -9.06 76.96
CA SER A 346 -32.65 -8.34 77.93
C SER A 346 -33.41 -7.17 78.55
N ASN A 347 -34.05 -6.33 77.73
CA ASN A 347 -34.87 -5.21 78.20
C ASN A 347 -36.04 -5.71 79.05
N THR A 348 -36.74 -6.76 78.62
CA THR A 348 -37.88 -7.34 79.35
C THR A 348 -37.45 -7.87 80.72
N ILE A 349 -36.31 -8.58 80.79
CA ILE A 349 -35.77 -9.10 82.04
C ILE A 349 -35.33 -7.94 82.94
N GLN A 350 -34.68 -6.92 82.39
CA GLN A 350 -34.22 -5.75 83.14
C GLN A 350 -35.40 -4.95 83.72
N GLU A 351 -36.45 -4.70 82.94
CA GLU A 351 -37.67 -4.06 83.44
C GLU A 351 -38.34 -4.88 84.54
N ARG A 352 -38.43 -6.21 84.35
CA ARG A 352 -39.00 -7.11 85.36
C ARG A 352 -38.16 -7.09 86.64
N LEU A 353 -36.83 -7.09 86.53
CA LEU A 353 -35.91 -7.00 87.66
C LEU A 353 -36.06 -5.68 88.41
N HIS A 354 -36.13 -4.54 87.70
CA HIS A 354 -36.36 -3.25 88.34
C HIS A 354 -37.69 -3.19 89.10
N ARG A 355 -38.77 -3.72 88.50
CA ARG A 355 -40.09 -3.78 89.16
C ARG A 355 -40.09 -4.67 90.40
N THR A 356 -39.55 -5.89 90.30
CA THR A 356 -39.52 -6.82 91.45
C THR A 356 -38.61 -6.30 92.56
N TYR A 357 -37.44 -5.74 92.21
CA TYR A 357 -36.54 -5.13 93.18
C TYR A 357 -37.21 -3.96 93.91
N ALA A 358 -37.87 -3.05 93.19
CA ALA A 358 -38.56 -1.91 93.80
C ALA A 358 -39.65 -2.37 94.77
N MET A 359 -40.45 -3.37 94.38
CA MET A 359 -41.47 -3.95 95.26
C MET A 359 -40.87 -4.60 96.51
N VAL A 360 -39.84 -5.43 96.35
CA VAL A 360 -39.17 -6.09 97.49
C VAL A 360 -38.53 -5.06 98.41
N ASN A 361 -37.85 -4.05 97.86
CA ASN A 361 -37.22 -3.00 98.64
C ASN A 361 -38.25 -2.21 99.46
N GLU A 362 -39.40 -1.86 98.88
CA GLU A 362 -40.50 -1.21 99.59
C GLU A 362 -41.07 -2.07 100.72
N LEU A 363 -41.25 -3.39 100.50
CA LEU A 363 -41.70 -4.32 101.53
C LEU A 363 -40.70 -4.42 102.69
N VAL A 364 -39.42 -4.56 102.37
CA VAL A 364 -38.33 -4.64 103.36
C VAL A 364 -38.24 -3.32 104.14
N PHE A 365 -38.36 -2.18 103.46
CA PHE A 365 -38.34 -0.86 104.10
C PHE A 365 -39.51 -0.67 105.08
N ARG A 366 -40.73 -1.07 104.68
CA ARG A 366 -41.91 -1.02 105.57
C ARG A 366 -41.73 -1.86 106.82
N GLU A 367 -41.19 -3.07 106.69
CA GLU A 367 -40.96 -3.95 107.84
C GLU A 367 -39.83 -3.43 108.74
N ALA A 368 -38.74 -2.93 108.14
CA ALA A 368 -37.62 -2.33 108.84
C ALA A 368 -38.03 -1.11 109.69
N LYS A 369 -39.04 -0.34 109.26
CA LYS A 369 -39.52 0.84 109.99
C LYS A 369 -40.14 0.51 111.35
N ARG A 370 -40.64 -0.72 111.56
CA ARG A 370 -41.34 -1.14 112.79
C ARG A 370 -40.44 -1.24 114.02
N LYS A 371 -39.13 -1.50 113.84
CA LYS A 371 -38.16 -1.69 114.94
C LYS A 371 -36.88 -0.92 114.63
N ASP A 372 -36.23 -0.34 115.65
CA ASP A 372 -34.96 0.39 115.44
C ASP A 372 -33.81 -0.51 114.98
N VAL A 373 -33.79 -1.79 115.39
CA VAL A 373 -32.84 -2.79 114.87
C VAL A 373 -33.06 -3.00 113.37
N GLY A 374 -34.32 -2.99 112.91
CA GLY A 374 -34.68 -3.11 111.49
C GLY A 374 -34.17 -1.95 110.65
N LYS A 375 -34.28 -0.71 111.14
CA LYS A 375 -33.74 0.48 110.46
C LYS A 375 -32.22 0.40 110.29
N LYS A 376 -31.49 -0.05 111.32
CA LYS A 376 -30.03 -0.25 111.25
C LYS A 376 -29.64 -1.34 110.26
N ALA A 377 -30.36 -2.47 110.26
CA ALA A 377 -30.15 -3.55 109.31
C ALA A 377 -30.43 -3.12 107.87
N TYR A 378 -31.50 -2.36 107.62
CA TYR A 378 -31.80 -1.79 106.31
C TYR A 378 -30.69 -0.85 105.81
N GLY A 379 -30.19 0.04 106.69
CA GLY A 379 -29.06 0.92 106.34
C GLY A 379 -27.74 0.18 106.07
N LEU A 380 -27.55 -1.04 106.61
CA LEU A 380 -26.45 -1.92 106.22
C LEU A 380 -26.71 -2.57 104.85
N LEU A 381 -27.94 -3.03 104.62
CA LEU A 381 -28.35 -3.61 103.33
C LEU A 381 -28.18 -2.62 102.17
N THR A 382 -28.60 -1.36 102.33
CA THR A 382 -28.42 -0.33 101.29
C THR A 382 -26.94 -0.08 101.02
N ARG A 383 -26.10 0.02 102.06
CA ARG A 383 -24.64 0.16 101.88
C ARG A 383 -24.03 -1.03 101.14
N VAL A 384 -24.49 -2.24 101.43
CA VAL A 384 -24.06 -3.44 100.71
C VAL A 384 -24.50 -3.37 99.24
N GLN A 385 -25.75 -2.97 98.96
CA GLN A 385 -26.24 -2.78 97.60
C GLN A 385 -25.45 -1.73 96.81
N ASP A 386 -25.13 -0.58 97.44
CA ASP A 386 -24.30 0.46 96.83
C ASP A 386 -22.88 -0.06 96.52
N SER A 387 -22.29 -0.83 97.44
CA SER A 387 -20.97 -1.43 97.23
C SER A 387 -20.97 -2.44 96.07
N PHE A 388 -22.02 -3.27 95.94
CA PHE A 388 -22.17 -4.18 94.81
C PHE A 388 -22.43 -3.43 93.50
N GLY A 389 -23.13 -2.30 93.53
CA GLY A 389 -23.28 -1.41 92.38
C GLY A 389 -21.92 -0.91 91.89
N GLN A 390 -21.08 -0.39 92.79
CA GLN A 390 -19.72 0.05 92.47
C GLN A 390 -18.85 -1.10 91.94
N ILE A 391 -18.93 -2.30 92.53
CA ILE A 391 -18.22 -3.49 92.06
C ILE A 391 -18.68 -3.86 90.64
N SER A 392 -19.99 -3.86 90.38
CA SER A 392 -20.54 -4.14 89.04
C SER A 392 -20.03 -3.12 88.01
N ASP A 393 -20.09 -1.83 88.32
CA ASP A 393 -19.65 -0.76 87.40
C ASP A 393 -18.15 -0.84 87.10
N THR A 394 -17.33 -1.11 88.12
CA THR A 394 -15.88 -1.27 87.95
C THR A 394 -15.53 -2.52 87.14
N ILE A 395 -16.23 -3.64 87.33
CA ILE A 395 -16.09 -4.84 86.50
C ILE A 395 -16.43 -4.53 85.03
N LEU A 396 -17.56 -3.85 84.77
CA LEU A 396 -17.99 -3.49 83.41
C LEU A 396 -17.04 -2.48 82.74
N ALA A 397 -16.49 -1.52 83.49
CA ALA A 397 -15.48 -0.59 82.99
C ALA A 397 -14.16 -1.31 82.66
N THR A 398 -13.72 -2.22 83.54
CA THR A 398 -12.52 -3.04 83.33
C THR A 398 -12.65 -3.93 82.11
N ASP A 399 -13.81 -4.56 81.92
CA ASP A 399 -14.08 -5.42 80.77
C ASP A 399 -14.08 -4.64 79.43
N ARG A 400 -14.64 -3.42 79.42
CA ARG A 400 -14.55 -2.53 78.25
C ARG A 400 -13.11 -2.16 77.92
N ALA A 401 -12.36 -1.69 78.90
CA ALA A 401 -10.94 -1.35 78.71
C ALA A 401 -10.12 -2.56 78.24
N ARG A 402 -10.42 -3.77 78.76
CA ARG A 402 -9.77 -5.01 78.33
C ARG A 402 -10.09 -5.37 76.88
N ARG A 403 -11.35 -5.23 76.45
CA ARG A 403 -11.75 -5.48 75.05
C ARG A 403 -11.09 -4.50 74.09
N GLU A 404 -11.04 -3.22 74.44
CA GLU A 404 -10.34 -2.20 73.66
C GLU A 404 -8.84 -2.49 73.57
N ALA A 405 -8.20 -2.84 74.69
CA ALA A 405 -6.79 -3.22 74.71
C ALA A 405 -6.50 -4.42 73.80
N ALA A 406 -7.32 -5.48 73.89
CA ALA A 406 -7.19 -6.66 73.03
C ALA A 406 -7.40 -6.32 71.54
N GLU A 407 -8.32 -5.39 71.22
CA GLU A 407 -8.51 -4.92 69.85
C GLU A 407 -7.27 -4.16 69.32
N TRP A 408 -6.67 -3.31 70.15
CA TRP A 408 -5.43 -2.61 69.80
C TRP A 408 -4.24 -3.58 69.66
N GLU A 409 -4.13 -4.57 70.54
CA GLU A 409 -3.12 -5.63 70.43
C GLU A 409 -3.30 -6.44 69.13
N ALA A 410 -4.53 -6.80 68.78
CA ALA A 410 -4.84 -7.49 67.53
C ALA A 410 -4.48 -6.62 66.30
N LYS A 411 -4.80 -5.32 66.34
CA LYS A 411 -4.40 -4.37 65.27
C LYS A 411 -2.88 -4.28 65.16
N LEU A 412 -2.17 -4.18 66.28
CA LEU A 412 -0.71 -4.13 66.31
C LEU A 412 -0.09 -5.41 65.76
N ALA A 413 -0.61 -6.58 66.16
CA ALA A 413 -0.17 -7.87 65.63
C ALA A 413 -0.42 -7.99 64.11
N SER A 414 -1.56 -7.49 63.61
CA SER A 414 -1.86 -7.46 62.18
C SER A 414 -0.90 -6.55 61.39
N LEU A 415 -0.52 -5.41 61.96
CA LEU A 415 0.45 -4.50 61.34
C LEU A 415 1.88 -5.05 61.40
N SER A 416 2.24 -5.69 62.52
CA SER A 416 3.57 -6.31 62.67
C SER A 416 3.74 -7.54 61.78
N SER A 417 2.67 -8.29 61.51
CA SER A 417 2.69 -9.44 60.59
C SER A 417 2.58 -9.02 59.13
N ARG A 418 2.02 -7.84 58.86
CA ARG A 418 2.11 -7.17 57.56
C ARG A 418 3.51 -6.58 57.41
N SER A 419 4.50 -7.45 57.22
CA SER A 419 5.87 -7.06 56.91
C SER A 419 5.90 -6.33 55.57
N PHE A 420 5.68 -5.02 55.59
CA PHE A 420 6.36 -4.18 54.62
C PHE A 420 7.83 -4.33 54.98
N ASP A 421 8.61 -5.00 54.14
CA ASP A 421 10.07 -4.98 54.24
C ASP A 421 10.50 -3.54 53.98
N ILE A 422 10.44 -2.70 55.03
CA ILE A 422 10.82 -1.30 54.99
C ILE A 422 12.24 -1.21 54.45
N THR A 423 13.10 -2.17 54.81
CA THR A 423 14.45 -2.33 54.27
C THR A 423 14.49 -2.51 52.76
N LYS A 424 13.56 -3.28 52.18
CA LYS A 424 13.46 -3.51 50.74
C LYS A 424 12.89 -2.29 50.02
N LEU A 425 11.87 -1.66 50.57
CA LEU A 425 11.33 -0.40 50.04
C LEU A 425 12.36 0.74 50.10
N GLN A 426 13.19 0.78 51.15
CA GLN A 426 14.29 1.73 51.27
C GLN A 426 15.34 1.46 50.18
N ALA A 427 15.72 0.20 49.97
CA ALA A 427 16.67 -0.18 48.94
C ALA A 427 16.17 0.13 47.52
N ASP A 428 14.88 -0.13 47.24
CA ASP A 428 14.26 0.20 45.96
C ASP A 428 14.19 1.72 45.73
N LEU A 429 13.92 2.50 46.78
CA LEU A 429 13.93 3.96 46.72
C LEU A 429 15.34 4.52 46.49
N ASP A 430 16.34 3.97 47.16
CA ASP A 430 17.75 4.33 46.95
C ASP A 430 18.22 3.99 45.53
N TYR A 431 17.74 2.87 44.97
CA TYR A 431 18.01 2.48 43.58
C TYR A 431 17.42 3.50 42.60
N ILE A 432 16.14 3.86 42.76
CA ILE A 432 15.47 4.85 41.90
C ILE A 432 16.16 6.21 41.99
N ASN A 433 16.56 6.63 43.20
CA ASN A 433 17.28 7.89 43.38
C ASN A 433 18.63 7.90 42.65
N LYS A 434 19.39 6.81 42.73
CA LYS A 434 20.65 6.67 41.97
C LYS A 434 20.44 6.68 40.46
N GLU A 435 19.40 6.01 39.97
CA GLU A 435 19.05 6.03 38.56
C GLU A 435 18.67 7.44 38.09
N ASN A 436 17.89 8.16 38.89
CA ASN A 436 17.52 9.55 38.60
C ASN A 436 18.73 10.49 38.62
N GLU A 437 19.67 10.34 39.57
CA GLU A 437 20.93 11.10 39.58
C GLU A 437 21.75 10.86 38.31
N LEU A 438 21.83 9.61 37.84
CA LEU A 438 22.53 9.28 36.60
C LEU A 438 21.84 9.89 35.36
N LEU A 439 20.50 9.88 35.33
CA LEU A 439 19.72 10.49 34.27
C LEU A 439 19.88 12.02 34.25
N GLU A 440 19.90 12.67 35.43
CA GLU A 440 20.16 14.10 35.54
C GLU A 440 21.56 14.48 35.05
N GLN A 441 22.58 13.67 35.37
CA GLN A 441 23.95 13.85 34.87
C GLN A 441 24.01 13.70 33.34
N LEU A 442 23.36 12.66 32.79
CA LEU A 442 23.27 12.47 31.33
C LEU A 442 22.55 13.62 30.63
N CYS A 443 21.49 14.15 31.23
CA CYS A 443 20.83 15.35 30.73
C CYS A 443 21.79 16.55 30.77
N HIS A 444 22.51 16.77 31.87
CA HIS A 444 23.46 17.89 31.98
C HIS A 444 24.60 17.80 30.94
N ASP A 445 25.15 16.61 30.73
CA ASP A 445 26.20 16.35 29.73
C ASP A 445 25.72 16.55 28.29
N SER A 446 24.42 16.29 28.04
CA SER A 446 23.80 16.55 26.73
C SER A 446 23.60 18.04 26.43
N TYR A 447 23.37 18.87 27.46
CA TYR A 447 23.23 20.33 27.33
C TYR A 447 24.58 21.08 27.39
N GLY A 448 25.64 20.46 27.92
CA GLY A 448 26.99 21.03 28.03
C GLY A 448 27.85 21.00 26.76
N ARG A 449 27.53 20.13 25.78
CA ARG A 449 28.21 20.13 24.47
C ARG A 449 27.60 21.16 23.52
N LYS A 450 27.91 22.44 23.73
CA LYS A 450 27.85 23.41 22.62
C LYS A 450 29.00 23.10 21.64
N PRO A 451 28.73 22.96 20.33
CA PRO A 451 29.78 22.74 19.35
C PRO A 451 30.61 24.01 19.21
N ASN A 452 31.92 23.90 19.39
CA ASN A 452 32.89 24.87 18.86
C ASN A 452 33.04 24.66 17.36
#